data_AF-A0A8J8SVC5-F1
#
_entry.id   AF-A0A8J8SVC5-F1
#
_cell.length_a   1.000
_cell.length_b   1.000
_cell.length_c   1.000
_cell.angle_alpha   90.00
_cell.angle_beta   90.00
_cell.angle_gamma   90.00
#
_symmetry.space_group_name_H-M   'P 1'
#
loop_
_entity.id
_entity.type
_entity.pdbx_description
1 polymer ?
#
loop_
_entity_poly.entity_id
_entity_poly.type
_entity_poly.pdbx_seq_one_letter_code
_entity_poly.pdbx_strand_id
1 'polypeptide(L)'
;MLWYVLEEFGPSYPVVASEIVTFVTEYRVYCIKGEIVGVSYYCGLKEHTLDLDIVKEAAKVHFEHEKLDGYVLDFGVVLKQDAEGNEISQTTLIEVNDGYSIGYYEGVPEDKYVDMLIVRWAQLVRQ
;
A
#
# COMPACT_ATOMS: atom_id res chain seq x y z
N MET A 1 18.89 -3.21 -10.87
CA MET A 1 19.51 -2.31 -9.85
C MET A 1 19.48 -2.92 -8.43
N LEU A 2 19.10 -4.20 -8.25
CA LEU A 2 19.02 -4.86 -6.93
C LEU A 2 20.22 -5.76 -6.58
N TRP A 3 21.05 -6.14 -7.56
CA TRP A 3 22.07 -7.16 -7.36
C TRP A 3 23.21 -6.70 -6.44
N TYR A 4 23.65 -5.44 -6.54
CA TYR A 4 24.69 -4.89 -5.65
C TYR A 4 24.27 -4.82 -4.18
N VAL A 5 22.99 -4.60 -3.89
CA VAL A 5 22.50 -4.50 -2.50
C VAL A 5 22.49 -5.87 -1.84
N LEU A 6 22.17 -6.93 -2.59
CA LEU A 6 22.17 -8.30 -2.06
C LEU A 6 23.59 -8.84 -1.81
N GLU A 7 24.60 -8.34 -2.53
CA GLU A 7 26.01 -8.70 -2.31
C GLU A 7 26.56 -8.19 -0.96
N GLU A 8 25.95 -7.17 -0.37
CA GLU A 8 26.33 -6.65 0.95
C GLU A 8 25.83 -7.52 2.12
N PHE A 9 24.86 -8.39 1.86
CA PHE A 9 24.27 -9.27 2.87
C PHE A 9 24.80 -10.69 2.72
N GLY A 10 25.17 -11.31 3.85
CA GLY A 10 25.60 -12.70 3.85
C GLY A 10 24.49 -13.65 3.34
N PRO A 11 24.83 -14.86 2.85
CA PRO A 11 23.86 -15.81 2.31
C PRO A 11 22.74 -16.22 3.28
N SER A 12 22.91 -15.97 4.58
CA SER A 12 21.94 -16.26 5.64
C SER A 12 20.99 -15.11 5.94
N TYR A 13 21.08 -13.98 5.24
CA TYR A 13 20.20 -12.84 5.49
C TYR A 13 18.76 -13.19 5.14
N PRO A 14 17.79 -12.93 6.05
CA PRO A 14 16.41 -13.31 5.82
C PRO A 14 15.81 -12.48 4.69
N VAL A 15 15.09 -13.15 3.79
CA VAL A 15 14.35 -12.52 2.69
C VAL A 15 12.89 -12.97 2.74
N VAL A 16 11.99 -12.07 2.34
CA VAL A 16 10.58 -12.40 2.13
C VAL A 16 10.39 -12.56 0.62
N ALA A 17 9.77 -13.65 0.22
CA ALA A 17 9.42 -13.93 -1.17
C ALA A 17 7.90 -14.10 -1.29
N SER A 18 7.33 -13.53 -2.35
CA SER A 18 5.92 -13.66 -2.72
C SER A 18 5.79 -14.37 -4.06
N GLU A 19 4.57 -14.80 -4.38
CA GLU A 19 4.26 -15.35 -5.70
C GLU A 19 4.47 -14.30 -6.79
N ILE A 20 4.90 -14.73 -7.97
CA ILE A 20 5.02 -13.87 -9.13
C ILE A 20 3.62 -13.55 -9.65
N VAL A 21 3.29 -12.27 -9.75
CA VAL A 21 2.02 -11.79 -10.29
C VAL A 21 2.26 -10.74 -11.38
N THR A 22 1.30 -10.62 -12.30
CA THR A 22 1.34 -9.59 -13.35
C THR A 22 0.63 -8.34 -12.86
N PHE A 23 1.40 -7.37 -12.36
CA PHE A 23 0.87 -6.06 -12.00
C PHE A 23 0.55 -5.23 -13.25
N VAL A 24 -0.64 -4.64 -13.25
CA VAL A 24 -1.10 -3.76 -14.33
C VAL A 24 -1.15 -2.31 -13.88
N THR A 25 -1.47 -2.09 -12.60
CA THR A 25 -1.59 -0.74 -12.04
C THR A 25 -1.30 -0.76 -10.57
N GLU A 26 -0.62 0.28 -10.09
CA GLU A 26 -0.28 0.46 -8.68
C GLU A 26 -0.89 1.75 -8.15
N TYR A 27 -1.30 1.70 -6.90
CA TYR A 27 -1.93 2.78 -6.18
C TYR A 27 -1.37 2.86 -4.76
N ARG A 28 -1.35 4.08 -4.23
CA ARG A 28 -1.02 4.37 -2.84
C ARG A 28 -2.23 4.93 -2.12
N VAL A 29 -2.59 4.34 -0.99
CA VAL A 29 -3.77 4.70 -0.21
C VAL A 29 -3.34 5.27 1.14
N TYR A 30 -3.75 6.51 1.41
CA TYR A 30 -3.41 7.25 2.62
C TYR A 30 -4.52 7.09 3.64
N CYS A 31 -4.17 6.67 4.85
CA CYS A 31 -5.15 6.33 5.88
C CYS A 31 -4.90 7.10 7.18
N ILE A 32 -5.99 7.55 7.81
CA ILE A 32 -6.01 8.09 9.17
C ILE A 32 -6.98 7.25 9.99
N LYS A 33 -6.47 6.54 11.00
CA LYS A 33 -7.29 5.75 11.94
C LYS A 33 -8.32 4.82 11.28
N GLY A 34 -7.91 4.09 10.24
CA GLY A 34 -8.81 3.19 9.49
C GLY A 34 -9.56 3.85 8.34
N GLU A 35 -9.60 5.18 8.27
CA GLU A 35 -10.31 5.91 7.23
C GLU A 35 -9.40 6.28 6.07
N ILE A 36 -9.85 6.06 4.84
CA ILE A 36 -9.14 6.46 3.63
C ILE A 36 -9.29 7.97 3.44
N VAL A 37 -8.17 8.68 3.41
CA VAL A 37 -8.14 10.14 3.20
C VAL A 37 -7.58 10.56 1.84
N GLY A 38 -7.00 9.61 1.10
CA GLY A 38 -6.53 9.83 -0.27
C GLY A 38 -6.17 8.53 -0.98
N VAL A 39 -6.39 8.50 -2.28
CA VAL A 39 -5.96 7.40 -3.16
C VAL A 39 -5.21 8.01 -4.33
N SER A 40 -3.92 7.74 -4.40
CA SER A 40 -3.07 8.19 -5.49
C SER A 40 -2.84 7.05 -6.46
N TYR A 41 -3.05 7.32 -7.75
CA TYR A 41 -2.46 6.49 -8.81
C TYR A 41 -0.93 6.64 -8.73
N TYR A 42 -0.22 5.53 -8.80
CA TYR A 42 1.25 5.52 -8.76
C TYR A 42 1.84 5.26 -10.15
N CYS A 43 1.50 4.13 -10.77
CA CYS A 43 1.93 3.81 -12.14
C CYS A 43 1.03 2.76 -12.81
N GLY A 44 1.22 2.53 -14.12
CA GLY A 44 0.51 1.51 -14.90
C GLY A 44 -0.69 2.02 -15.73
N LEU A 45 -1.66 1.15 -16.00
CA LEU A 45 -2.80 1.44 -16.88
C LEU A 45 -4.02 1.98 -16.11
N LYS A 46 -4.38 3.26 -16.30
CA LYS A 46 -5.41 3.96 -15.51
C LYS A 46 -6.82 3.36 -15.60
N GLU A 47 -7.12 2.59 -16.65
CA GLU A 47 -8.37 1.88 -16.83
C GLU A 47 -8.58 0.73 -15.83
N HIS A 48 -7.51 0.25 -15.20
CA HIS A 48 -7.57 -0.76 -14.14
C HIS A 48 -7.60 -0.08 -12.78
N THR A 49 -8.80 -0.01 -12.20
CA THR A 49 -9.05 0.64 -10.91
C THR A 49 -9.13 -0.37 -9.76
N LEU A 50 -8.82 0.10 -8.55
CA LEU A 50 -9.01 -0.69 -7.33
C LEU A 50 -10.49 -0.99 -7.08
N ASP A 51 -10.74 -2.14 -6.46
CA ASP A 51 -11.97 -2.41 -5.73
C ASP A 51 -11.91 -1.67 -4.39
N LEU A 52 -12.65 -0.57 -4.28
CA LEU A 52 -12.61 0.29 -3.10
C LEU A 52 -13.21 -0.35 -1.84
N ASP A 53 -14.06 -1.37 -1.97
CA ASP A 53 -14.63 -2.03 -0.80
C ASP A 53 -13.58 -2.95 -0.15
N ILE A 54 -12.75 -3.62 -0.97
CA ILE A 54 -11.56 -4.35 -0.49
C ILE A 54 -10.59 -3.40 0.21
N VAL A 55 -10.33 -2.23 -0.39
CA VAL A 55 -9.37 -1.26 0.15
C VAL A 55 -9.85 -0.70 1.50
N LYS A 56 -11.14 -0.35 1.62
CA LYS A 56 -11.74 0.13 2.88
C LYS A 56 -11.66 -0.93 3.97
N GLU A 57 -11.99 -2.19 3.64
CA GLU A 57 -11.92 -3.27 4.61
C GLU A 57 -10.48 -3.50 5.08
N ALA A 58 -9.51 -3.49 4.16
CA ALA A 58 -8.09 -3.60 4.51
C ALA A 58 -7.62 -2.46 5.41
N ALA A 59 -8.00 -1.21 5.12
CA ALA A 59 -7.69 -0.05 5.96
C ALA A 59 -8.27 -0.21 7.36
N LYS A 60 -9.55 -0.58 7.47
CA LYS A 60 -10.21 -0.82 8.75
C LYS A 60 -9.56 -1.95 9.55
N VAL A 61 -9.39 -3.12 8.95
CA VAL A 61 -8.78 -4.30 9.60
C VAL A 61 -7.38 -3.97 10.09
N HIS A 62 -6.55 -3.33 9.26
CA HIS A 62 -5.20 -2.94 9.66
C HIS A 62 -5.20 -2.03 10.89
N PHE A 63 -6.05 -0.99 10.90
CA PHE A 63 -6.17 -0.12 12.07
C PHE A 63 -6.67 -0.85 13.31
N GLU A 64 -7.63 -1.76 13.17
CA GLU A 64 -8.16 -2.54 14.28
C GLU A 64 -7.10 -3.44 14.94
N HIS A 65 -6.14 -3.95 14.17
CA HIS A 65 -5.08 -4.83 14.65
C HIS A 65 -3.80 -4.10 15.08
N GLU A 66 -3.26 -3.22 14.24
CA GLU A 66 -1.96 -2.57 14.46
C GLU A 66 -2.06 -1.25 15.22
N LYS A 67 -3.26 -0.67 15.30
CA LYS A 67 -3.54 0.59 15.99
C LYS A 67 -2.68 1.77 15.51
N LEU A 68 -2.23 1.79 14.26
CA LEU A 68 -1.50 2.92 13.67
C LEU A 68 -2.45 4.08 13.37
N ASP A 69 -2.14 5.29 13.87
CA ASP A 69 -3.02 6.46 13.71
C ASP A 69 -2.92 7.09 12.31
N GLY A 70 -1.78 6.93 11.64
CA GLY A 70 -1.55 7.35 10.25
C GLY A 70 -0.59 6.40 9.56
N TYR A 71 -0.96 5.89 8.39
CA TYR A 71 -0.23 4.87 7.65
C TYR A 71 -0.65 4.87 6.19
N VAL A 72 0.08 4.12 5.38
CA VAL A 72 -0.18 4.01 3.95
C VAL A 72 -0.22 2.55 3.51
N LEU A 73 -1.13 2.25 2.60
CA LEU A 73 -1.29 0.93 1.99
C LEU A 73 -0.98 1.04 0.49
N ASP A 74 -0.02 0.26 0.01
CA ASP A 74 0.27 0.17 -1.41
C ASP A 74 -0.48 -1.04 -1.99
N PHE A 75 -1.29 -0.78 -3.02
CA PHE A 75 -2.12 -1.77 -3.69
C PHE A 75 -1.75 -1.89 -5.16
N GLY A 76 -1.87 -3.10 -5.67
CA GLY A 76 -1.78 -3.40 -7.09
C GLY A 76 -3.08 -3.98 -7.63
N VAL A 77 -3.40 -3.67 -8.88
CA VAL A 77 -4.33 -4.44 -9.69
C VAL A 77 -3.52 -5.48 -10.47
N VAL A 78 -3.82 -6.74 -10.23
CA VAL A 78 -3.15 -7.88 -10.90
C VAL A 78 -4.13 -8.60 -11.81
N LEU A 79 -3.64 -9.14 -12.93
CA LEU A 79 -4.42 -10.02 -13.79
C LEU A 79 -4.23 -11.47 -13.36
N LYS A 80 -5.34 -12.19 -13.24
CA LYS A 80 -5.39 -13.62 -12.95
C LYS A 80 -6.37 -14.31 -13.89
N GLN A 81 -6.26 -15.63 -13.99
CA GLN A 81 -7.26 -16.44 -14.66
C GLN A 81 -8.24 -16.99 -13.63
N ASP A 82 -9.53 -16.96 -13.95
CA ASP A 82 -10.56 -17.70 -13.21
C ASP A 82 -10.49 -19.22 -13.51
N ALA A 83 -11.40 -19.99 -12.91
CA ALA A 83 -11.43 -21.44 -13.08
C ALA A 83 -11.77 -21.86 -14.53
N GLU A 84 -12.43 -20.98 -15.28
CA GLU A 84 -12.81 -21.14 -16.67
C GLU A 84 -11.73 -20.63 -17.66
N GLY A 85 -10.66 -20.03 -17.15
CA GLY A 85 -9.54 -19.50 -17.93
C GLY A 85 -9.74 -18.06 -18.44
N ASN A 86 -10.76 -17.34 -17.98
CA ASN A 86 -10.96 -15.94 -18.33
C ASN A 86 -10.03 -15.05 -17.51
N GLU A 87 -9.53 -13.99 -18.13
CA GLU A 87 -8.72 -13.00 -17.44
C GLU A 87 -9.60 -12.08 -16.58
N ILE A 88 -9.27 -11.98 -15.30
CA ILE A 88 -9.94 -11.17 -14.30
C ILE A 88 -8.91 -10.29 -13.58
N SER A 89 -9.33 -9.08 -13.19
CA SER A 89 -8.54 -8.18 -12.35
C SER A 89 -8.79 -8.45 -10.88
N GLN A 90 -7.73 -8.49 -10.07
CA GLN A 90 -7.81 -8.59 -8.61
C GLN A 90 -7.08 -7.43 -7.95
N THR A 91 -7.72 -6.78 -6.98
CA THR A 91 -7.05 -5.84 -6.07
C THR A 91 -6.23 -6.61 -5.04
N THR A 92 -4.94 -6.30 -4.94
CA THR A 92 -3.96 -7.00 -4.10
C THR A 92 -3.17 -6.01 -3.26
N LEU A 93 -3.10 -6.25 -1.95
CA LEU A 93 -2.23 -5.48 -1.05
C LEU A 93 -0.77 -5.91 -1.29
N ILE A 94 0.12 -4.93 -1.49
CA ILE A 94 1.55 -5.14 -1.76
C ILE A 94 2.37 -4.89 -0.50
N GLU A 95 2.20 -3.70 0.09
CA GLU A 95 2.98 -3.23 1.23
C GLU A 95 2.09 -2.42 2.17
N VAL A 96 2.40 -2.49 3.46
CA VAL A 96 1.91 -1.55 4.46
C VAL A 96 3.09 -0.75 4.98
N ASN A 97 3.03 0.57 4.80
CA ASN A 97 4.01 1.50 5.33
C ASN A 97 3.47 2.15 6.60
N ASP A 98 4.29 2.18 7.65
CA ASP A 98 3.90 2.70 8.96
C ASP A 98 3.76 4.23 9.01
N GLY A 99 3.98 4.93 7.89
CA GLY A 99 3.78 6.36 7.75
C GLY A 99 4.89 7.23 8.32
N TYR A 100 6.05 6.66 8.70
CA TYR A 100 7.16 7.45 9.27
C TYR A 100 7.76 8.46 8.28
N SER A 101 7.99 8.04 7.04
CA SER A 101 8.56 8.89 5.98
C SER A 101 7.94 8.51 4.64
N ILE A 102 6.79 9.11 4.34
CA ILE A 102 6.02 8.77 3.15
C ILE A 102 5.84 9.97 2.22
N GLY A 103 6.03 9.74 0.92
CA GLY A 103 5.90 10.78 -0.10
C GLY A 103 4.45 11.24 -0.30
N TYR A 104 4.28 12.50 -0.68
CA TYR A 104 3.01 13.06 -1.17
C TYR A 104 2.88 12.79 -2.68
N TYR A 105 1.73 12.28 -3.11
CA TYR A 105 1.43 12.06 -4.51
C TYR A 105 0.09 12.69 -4.90
N GLU A 106 -0.10 12.86 -6.21
CA GLU A 106 -1.27 13.49 -6.80
C GLU A 106 -2.56 12.74 -6.46
N GLY A 107 -3.66 13.47 -6.19
CA GLY A 107 -4.95 12.89 -5.83
C GLY A 107 -5.18 12.78 -4.31
N VAL A 108 -4.20 13.16 -3.50
CA VAL A 108 -4.34 13.31 -2.05
C VAL A 108 -4.56 14.79 -1.72
N PRO A 109 -5.59 15.17 -0.96
CA PRO A 109 -5.71 16.54 -0.46
C PRO A 109 -4.52 16.92 0.43
N GLU A 110 -3.93 18.08 0.22
CA GLU A 110 -2.73 18.54 0.94
C GLU A 110 -2.96 18.60 2.46
N ASP A 111 -4.13 19.08 2.88
CA ASP A 111 -4.54 19.13 4.29
C ASP A 111 -4.60 17.72 4.90
N LYS A 112 -5.15 16.75 4.16
CA LYS A 112 -5.24 15.35 4.61
C LYS A 112 -3.89 14.66 4.69
N TYR A 113 -2.99 14.95 3.76
CA TYR A 113 -1.62 14.45 3.84
C TYR A 113 -0.91 14.98 5.09
N VAL A 114 -1.03 16.29 5.36
CA VAL A 114 -0.44 16.91 6.55
C VAL A 114 -1.07 16.37 7.84
N ASP A 115 -2.41 16.24 7.89
CA ASP A 115 -3.12 15.65 9.02
C ASP A 115 -2.60 14.24 9.34
N MET A 116 -2.40 13.40 8.32
CA MET A 116 -1.89 12.04 8.47
C MET A 116 -0.48 12.02 9.08
N LEU A 117 0.43 12.88 8.60
CA LEU A 117 1.77 12.99 9.17
C LEU A 117 1.73 13.46 10.62
N ILE A 118 0.88 14.44 10.94
CA ILE A 118 0.73 14.97 12.30
C ILE A 118 0.23 13.88 13.25
N VAL A 119 -0.82 13.13 12.89
CA VAL A 119 -1.35 12.08 13.77
C VAL A 119 -0.34 10.95 13.98
N ARG A 120 0.39 10.56 12.92
CA ARG A 120 1.43 9.54 13.05
C ARG A 120 2.58 10.01 13.93
N TRP A 121 3.06 11.23 13.73
CA TRP A 121 4.10 11.81 14.58
C TRP A 121 3.66 11.94 16.04
N ALA A 122 2.45 12.42 16.28
CA ALA A 122 1.88 12.54 17.61
C ALA A 122 1.78 11.18 18.32
N GLN A 123 1.48 10.11 17.59
CA GLN A 123 1.49 8.75 18.12
C GLN A 123 2.89 8.31 18.51
N LEU A 124 3.88 8.48 17.63
CA LEU A 124 5.27 8.05 17.85
C LEU A 124 5.90 8.70 19.09
N VAL A 125 5.63 9.99 19.35
CA VAL A 125 6.21 10.71 20.50
C VAL A 125 5.49 10.47 21.82
N ARG A 126 4.37 9.73 21.81
CA ARG A 126 3.59 9.37 23.01
C ARG A 126 3.80 7.93 23.47
N GLN A 127 4.56 7.14 22.71
CA GLN A 127 4.89 5.75 23.04
C GLN A 127 5.92 5.65 24.16
#